data_AF-A0AAE5XQ85-F1
#
_entry.id   AF-A0AAE5XQ85-F1
#
_cell.length_a   1.000
_cell.length_b   1.000
_cell.length_c   1.000
_cell.angle_alpha   90.00
_cell.angle_beta   90.00
_cell.angle_gamma   90.00
#
_symmetry.space_group_name_H-M   'P 1'
#
loop_
_entity.id
_entity.type
_entity.pdbx_description
1 polymer ?
#
loop_
_entity_poly.entity_id
_entity_poly.type
_entity_poly.pdbx_seq_one_letter_code
_entity_poly.pdbx_strand_id
1 'polypeptide(L)'
;MLKASKPLKRHEAFKDPTLLRLEQDKLIQHTDGGPKTSARWQADVMRATGELMQNPEYSQPNSQDLRIAYAKALFSIYGDTVTDLELTEMLLALWRIEMDSLTLGDRPSDQTLHTL
;
A
#
# COMPACT_ATOMS: atom_id res chain seq x y z
N MET A 1 -21.60 4.32 10.96
CA MET A 1 -20.43 3.98 11.82
C MET A 1 -19.50 3.07 11.01
N LEU A 2 -18.40 3.61 10.45
CA LEU A 2 -17.36 2.77 9.86
C LEU A 2 -16.52 2.18 11.00
N LYS A 3 -16.49 0.84 11.11
CA LYS A 3 -15.58 0.17 12.04
C LYS A 3 -14.16 0.30 11.47
N ALA A 4 -13.26 0.92 12.22
CA ALA A 4 -11.84 0.93 11.91
C ALA A 4 -11.34 -0.52 11.77
N SER A 5 -10.73 -0.83 10.63
CA SER A 5 -10.10 -2.12 10.39
C SER A 5 -9.00 -2.34 11.43
N LYS A 6 -9.04 -3.48 12.12
CA LYS A 6 -8.02 -3.84 13.11
C LYS A 6 -6.65 -3.96 12.41
N PRO A 7 -5.57 -3.44 13.01
CA PRO A 7 -4.23 -3.62 12.47
C PRO A 7 -3.90 -5.12 12.42
N LEU A 8 -3.35 -5.57 11.30
CA LEU A 8 -2.93 -6.96 11.09
C LEU A 8 -1.90 -7.34 12.17
N LYS A 9 -2.27 -8.27 13.05
CA LYS A 9 -1.34 -8.78 14.07
C LYS A 9 -0.28 -9.65 13.40
N ARG A 10 0.95 -9.60 13.94
CA ARG A 10 2.15 -10.35 13.49
C ARG A 10 1.92 -11.84 13.21
N HIS A 11 0.93 -12.48 13.84
CA HIS A 11 0.60 -13.89 13.61
C HIS A 11 -0.43 -14.16 12.51
N GLU A 12 -1.23 -13.16 12.10
CA GLU A 12 -2.23 -13.31 11.02
C GLU A 12 -1.63 -13.07 9.63
N ALA A 13 -0.57 -12.26 9.53
CA ALA A 13 0.18 -12.04 8.28
C ALA A 13 0.80 -13.34 7.72
N PHE A 14 1.09 -14.33 8.57
CA PHE A 14 1.67 -15.62 8.17
C PHE A 14 0.70 -16.59 7.47
N LYS A 15 -0.57 -16.20 7.27
CA LYS A 15 -1.55 -17.03 6.56
C LYS A 15 -2.04 -16.44 5.25
N ASP A 16 -1.73 -15.18 4.97
CA ASP A 16 -2.14 -14.55 3.73
C ASP A 16 -1.08 -14.83 2.65
N PRO A 17 -1.36 -15.70 1.65
CA PRO A 17 -0.39 -16.05 0.62
C PRO A 17 0.03 -14.82 -0.19
N THR A 18 -0.84 -13.83 -0.32
CA THR A 18 -0.57 -12.59 -1.04
C THR A 18 0.47 -11.75 -0.30
N LEU A 19 0.32 -11.59 1.03
CA LEU A 19 1.32 -10.86 1.83
C LEU A 19 2.68 -11.56 1.85
N LEU A 20 2.69 -12.89 1.96
CA LEU A 20 3.92 -13.67 1.89
C LEU A 20 4.63 -13.48 0.56
N ARG A 21 3.88 -13.49 -0.55
CA ARG A 21 4.44 -13.27 -1.88
C ARG A 21 5.01 -11.86 -2.04
N LEU A 22 4.25 -10.83 -1.63
CA LEU A 22 4.69 -9.44 -1.68
C LEU A 22 5.95 -9.19 -0.84
N GLU A 23 6.10 -9.89 0.29
CA GLU A 23 7.31 -9.83 1.12
C GLU A 23 8.49 -10.54 0.45
N GLN A 24 8.29 -11.75 -0.08
CA GLN A 24 9.33 -12.48 -0.83
C GLN A 24 9.86 -11.66 -2.00
N ASP A 25 8.97 -10.96 -2.69
CA ASP A 25 9.29 -10.06 -3.80
C ASP A 25 9.74 -8.66 -3.32
N LYS A 26 9.94 -8.46 -2.01
CA LYS A 26 10.47 -7.22 -1.42
C LYS A 26 9.64 -5.98 -1.74
N LEU A 27 8.34 -6.13 -1.99
CA LEU A 27 7.41 -5.01 -2.19
C LEU A 27 6.88 -4.48 -0.86
N ILE A 28 6.85 -5.34 0.16
CA ILE A 28 6.58 -4.97 1.55
C ILE A 28 7.73 -5.42 2.46
N GLN A 29 7.76 -4.86 3.67
CA GLN A 29 8.69 -5.18 4.73
C GLN A 29 7.97 -5.17 6.08
N HIS A 30 8.42 -6.02 7.02
CA HIS A 30 7.90 -6.02 8.38
C HIS A 30 8.68 -5.04 9.26
N THR A 31 7.93 -4.21 9.99
CA THR A 31 8.46 -3.32 11.04
C THR A 31 7.79 -3.62 12.37
N ASP A 32 8.30 -3.07 13.47
CA ASP A 32 7.67 -3.21 14.80
C ASP A 32 6.22 -2.71 14.83
N GLY A 33 5.87 -1.78 13.93
CA GLY A 33 4.52 -1.25 13.74
C GLY A 33 3.62 -2.05 12.80
N GLY A 34 4.09 -3.18 12.26
CA GLY A 34 3.38 -3.99 11.27
C GLY A 34 4.01 -3.92 9.87
N PRO A 35 3.35 -4.53 8.85
CA PRO A 35 3.80 -4.48 7.47
C PRO A 35 3.77 -3.04 6.95
N LYS A 36 4.81 -2.68 6.19
CA LYS A 36 4.92 -1.42 5.47
C LYS A 36 5.35 -1.69 4.05
N THR A 37 5.00 -0.80 3.13
CA THR A 37 5.58 -0.84 1.79
C THR A 37 7.08 -0.57 1.82
N SER A 38 7.81 -1.16 0.88
CA SER A 38 9.26 -1.01 0.78
C SER A 38 9.64 0.19 -0.11
N ALA A 39 10.89 0.63 -0.03
CA ALA A 39 11.42 1.64 -0.95
C ALA A 39 11.39 1.16 -2.43
N ARG A 40 11.53 -0.15 -2.67
CA ARG A 40 11.39 -0.74 -4.01
C ARG A 40 9.98 -0.49 -4.54
N TRP A 41 8.96 -0.81 -3.74
CA TRP A 41 7.57 -0.56 -4.12
C TRP A 41 7.30 0.92 -4.40
N GLN A 42 7.79 1.82 -3.54
CA GLN A 42 7.64 3.26 -3.77
C GLN A 42 8.27 3.69 -5.11
N ALA A 43 9.45 3.17 -5.45
CA ALA A 43 10.11 3.48 -6.71
C ALA A 43 9.30 2.97 -7.93
N ASP A 44 8.71 1.78 -7.83
CA ASP A 44 7.88 1.21 -8.89
C ASP A 44 6.59 2.01 -9.09
N VAL A 45 5.95 2.44 -8.00
CA VAL A 45 4.79 3.36 -8.05
C VAL A 45 5.17 4.71 -8.63
N MET A 46 6.30 5.31 -8.24
CA MET A 46 6.75 6.58 -8.79
C MET A 46 7.00 6.50 -10.30
N ARG A 47 7.57 5.39 -10.79
CA ARG A 47 7.74 5.15 -12.23
C ARG A 47 6.39 5.06 -12.93
N ALA A 48 5.46 4.28 -12.40
CA ALA A 48 4.11 4.14 -12.97
C ALA A 48 3.36 5.47 -13.00
N THR A 49 3.46 6.28 -11.95
CA THR A 49 2.91 7.64 -11.91
C THR A 49 3.52 8.53 -12.97
N GLY A 50 4.85 8.53 -13.12
CA GLY A 50 5.54 9.32 -14.15
C GLY A 50 5.09 8.96 -15.57
N GLU A 51 4.90 7.67 -15.85
CA GLU A 51 4.36 7.20 -17.13
C GLU A 51 2.90 7.63 -17.34
N LEU A 52 2.06 7.58 -16.31
CA LEU A 52 0.67 8.05 -16.40
C LEU A 52 0.60 9.56 -16.64
N MET A 53 1.46 10.35 -15.98
CA MET A 53 1.51 11.80 -16.13
C MET A 53 1.93 12.27 -17.53
N GLN A 54 2.59 11.41 -18.32
CA GLN A 54 2.86 11.71 -19.74
C GLN A 54 1.60 11.68 -20.60
N ASN A 55 0.52 11.04 -20.12
CA ASN A 55 -0.76 11.03 -20.79
C ASN A 55 -1.65 12.20 -20.27
N PRO A 56 -2.06 13.13 -21.14
CA PRO A 56 -2.90 14.29 -20.79
C PRO A 56 -4.21 13.95 -20.07
N GLU A 57 -4.74 12.74 -20.25
CA GLU A 57 -5.97 12.29 -19.58
C GLU A 57 -5.77 12.03 -18.08
N TYR A 58 -4.58 11.56 -17.69
CA TYR A 58 -4.22 11.23 -16.30
C TYR A 58 -3.46 12.37 -15.60
N SER A 59 -3.06 13.41 -16.33
CA SER A 59 -2.42 14.60 -15.74
C SER A 59 -3.42 15.57 -15.09
N GLN A 60 -4.73 15.39 -15.33
CA GLN A 60 -5.77 16.26 -14.75
C GLN A 60 -5.95 15.96 -13.25
N PRO A 61 -6.17 16.98 -12.38
CA PRO A 61 -6.30 16.78 -10.94
C PRO A 61 -7.41 15.80 -10.51
N ASN A 62 -8.47 15.70 -11.30
CA ASN A 62 -9.59 14.78 -11.08
C ASN A 62 -9.32 13.33 -11.54
N SER A 63 -8.20 13.09 -12.24
CA SER A 63 -7.78 11.78 -12.75
C SER A 63 -6.66 11.15 -11.93
N GLN A 64 -6.19 11.80 -10.86
CA GLN A 64 -5.06 11.36 -10.03
C GLN A 64 -5.48 10.31 -8.99
N ASP A 65 -5.97 9.16 -9.46
CA ASP A 65 -6.24 8.02 -8.58
C ASP A 65 -4.97 7.17 -8.42
N LEU A 66 -4.37 7.21 -7.22
CA LEU A 66 -3.18 6.43 -6.88
C LEU A 66 -3.36 4.92 -7.11
N ARG A 67 -4.60 4.41 -7.07
CA ARG A 67 -4.87 2.99 -7.36
C ARG A 67 -4.53 2.61 -8.79
N ILE A 68 -4.63 3.56 -9.74
CA ILE A 68 -4.24 3.34 -11.14
C ILE A 68 -2.73 3.19 -11.23
N ALA A 69 -1.97 4.03 -10.52
CA ALA A 69 -0.52 3.90 -10.45
C ALA A 69 -0.09 2.56 -9.81
N TYR A 70 -0.80 2.13 -8.76
CA TYR A 70 -0.54 0.86 -8.09
C TYR A 70 -0.84 -0.33 -9.02
N ALA A 71 -1.99 -0.31 -9.69
CA ALA A 71 -2.38 -1.34 -10.64
C ALA A 71 -1.37 -1.44 -11.79
N LYS A 72 -0.93 -0.31 -12.34
CA LYS A 72 0.09 -0.27 -13.39
C LYS A 72 1.46 -0.78 -12.90
N ALA A 73 1.89 -0.41 -11.70
CA ALA A 73 3.13 -0.91 -11.11
C ALA A 73 3.09 -2.44 -10.91
N LEU A 74 1.99 -2.97 -10.36
CA LEU A 74 1.78 -4.42 -10.22
C LEU A 74 1.73 -5.14 -11.57
N PHE A 75 1.02 -4.58 -12.55
CA PHE A 75 0.96 -5.15 -13.90
C PHE A 75 2.35 -5.20 -14.55
N SER A 76 3.19 -4.19 -14.34
CA SER A 76 4.58 -4.20 -14.83
C SER A 76 5.46 -5.27 -14.17
N ILE A 77 5.12 -5.70 -12.95
CA ILE A 77 5.89 -6.71 -12.21
C ILE A 77 5.37 -8.13 -12.50
N TYR A 78 4.04 -8.28 -12.58
CA TYR A 78 3.38 -9.59 -12.56
C TYR A 78 2.45 -9.87 -13.74
N GLY A 79 2.22 -8.93 -14.65
CA GLY A 79 1.14 -8.99 -15.65
C GLY A 79 1.07 -10.27 -16.49
N ASP A 80 2.21 -10.93 -16.72
CA ASP A 80 2.29 -12.17 -17.50
C ASP A 80 2.41 -13.44 -16.64
N THR A 81 2.46 -13.29 -15.31
CA THR A 81 2.85 -14.36 -14.36
C THR A 81 1.80 -14.72 -13.34
N VAL A 82 0.79 -13.87 -13.13
CA VAL A 82 -0.29 -14.10 -12.17
C VAL A 82 -1.62 -13.74 -12.82
N THR A 83 -2.72 -14.25 -12.26
CA THR A 83 -4.08 -13.98 -12.73
C THR A 83 -4.56 -12.58 -12.36
N ASP A 84 -5.58 -12.08 -13.05
CA ASP A 84 -6.22 -10.79 -12.71
C ASP A 84 -6.77 -10.76 -11.28
N LEU A 85 -7.23 -11.92 -10.77
CA LEU A 85 -7.69 -12.07 -9.40
C LEU A 85 -6.53 -11.87 -8.41
N GLU A 86 -5.40 -12.53 -8.64
CA GLU A 86 -4.20 -12.38 -7.80
C GLU A 86 -3.65 -10.95 -7.85
N LEU A 87 -3.61 -10.31 -9.03
CA LEU A 87 -3.24 -8.89 -9.16
C LEU A 87 -4.17 -7.98 -8.33
N THR A 88 -5.47 -8.26 -8.35
CA THR A 88 -6.47 -7.50 -7.58
C THR A 88 -6.26 -7.68 -6.08
N GLU A 89 -6.00 -8.90 -5.63
CA GLU A 89 -5.70 -9.19 -4.22
C GLU A 89 -4.42 -8.48 -3.76
N MET A 90 -3.36 -8.50 -4.58
CA MET A 90 -2.11 -7.78 -4.32
C MET A 90 -2.33 -6.27 -4.22
N LEU A 91 -3.12 -5.70 -5.13
CA LEU A 91 -3.49 -4.28 -5.13
C LEU A 91 -4.19 -3.89 -3.83
N LEU A 92 -5.20 -4.67 -3.42
CA LEU A 92 -5.97 -4.41 -2.20
C LEU A 92 -5.10 -4.55 -0.94
N ALA A 93 -4.17 -5.52 -0.93
CA ALA A 93 -3.26 -5.72 0.18
C ALA A 93 -2.29 -4.54 0.35
N LEU A 94 -1.63 -4.11 -0.74
CA LEU A 94 -0.73 -2.95 -0.74
C LEU A 94 -1.46 -1.65 -0.37
N TRP A 95 -2.66 -1.45 -0.93
CA TRP A 95 -3.48 -0.29 -0.59
C TRP A 95 -3.85 -0.25 0.89
N ARG A 96 -4.23 -1.38 1.49
CA ARG A 96 -4.54 -1.45 2.92
C ARG A 96 -3.31 -1.10 3.79
N ILE A 97 -2.14 -1.64 3.46
CA ILE A 97 -0.89 -1.36 4.18
C ILE A 97 -0.56 0.15 4.17
N GLU A 98 -0.77 0.80 3.04
CA GLU A 98 -0.52 2.25 2.87
C GLU A 98 -1.52 3.09 3.65
N MET A 99 -2.81 2.78 3.55
CA MET A 99 -3.84 3.46 4.33
C MET A 99 -3.61 3.30 5.83
N ASP A 100 -3.25 2.10 6.29
CA ASP A 100 -2.92 1.85 7.69
C ASP A 100 -1.70 2.70 8.13
N SER A 101 -0.67 2.80 7.27
CA SER A 101 0.52 3.62 7.54
C SER A 101 0.22 5.11 7.66
N LEU A 102 -0.71 5.63 6.85
CA LEU A 102 -1.14 7.04 6.90
C LEU A 102 -1.94 7.34 8.16
N THR A 103 -2.76 6.40 8.64
CA THR A 103 -3.59 6.60 9.86
C THR A 103 -2.79 6.53 11.17
N LEU A 104 -1.61 5.90 11.16
CA LEU A 104 -0.74 5.78 12.33
C LEU A 104 0.08 7.05 12.63
N GLY A 105 0.16 8.00 11.69
CA GLY A 105 0.83 9.29 11.87
C GLY A 105 0.07 10.31 12.72
N ASP A 106 -1.19 10.04 13.05
CA ASP A 106 -2.14 11.01 13.64
C ASP A 106 -2.48 10.74 15.11
N ARG A 107 -1.71 9.92 15.84
CA ARG A 107 -1.84 9.90 17.31
C ARG A 107 -1.02 11.06 17.87
N PRO A 108 -1.64 12.14 18.38
CA PRO A 108 -0.91 13.04 19.26
C PRO A 108 -0.44 12.17 20.43
N SER A 109 0.88 12.02 20.55
CA SER A 109 1.51 11.50 21.74
C SER A 109 1.11 12.42 22.89
N ASP A 110 0.16 11.96 23.69
CA ASP A 110 0.00 12.19 25.11
C ASP A 110 0.86 13.38 25.63
N GLN A 111 0.41 14.61 25.36
CA GLN A 111 0.84 15.77 26.13
C GLN A 111 -0.19 15.97 27.22
N THR A 112 0.08 15.25 28.30
CA THR A 112 -0.22 15.53 29.69
C THR A 112 -0.96 16.84 29.93
N LEU A 113 -2.23 16.71 30.31
CA LEU A 113 -2.93 17.67 31.15
C LEU A 113 -2.11 17.84 32.44
N HIS A 114 -1.29 18.88 32.51
CA HIS A 114 -0.90 19.47 33.79
C HIS A 114 -1.57 20.82 33.93
N THR A 115 -2.73 20.76 34.59
CA THR A 115 -3.29 21.79 35.44
C THR A 115 -2.18 22.49 36.24
N LEU A 116 -2.05 23.80 36.08
CA LEU A 116 -1.81 24.79 37.14
C LEU A 116 -2.44 26.12 36.72
#